data_AF-A0A1Q9LPW6-F1
#
_entry.id   AF-A0A1Q9LPW6-F1
#
_cell.length_a   1.000
_cell.length_b   1.000
_cell.length_c   1.000
_cell.angle_alpha   90.00
_cell.angle_beta   90.00
_cell.angle_gamma   90.00
#
_symmetry.space_group_name_H-M   'P 1'
#
loop_
_entity.id
_entity.type
_entity.pdbx_description
1 polymer ?
#
loop_
_entity_poly.entity_id
_entity_poly.type
_entity_poly.pdbx_seq_one_letter_code
_entity_poly.pdbx_strand_id
1 'polypeptide(L)'
;MPRTRAALIALFAALLAFGVLTPPAQAVPVRGQTGWSVLLCKFSDRAAEPQAPAFFRNFLTQDGAGLGGVADYFADQSAGKVTLTGSVVRGWYTMAFTLAQEQGKSRGQRIQDCVDTAAANGYAVPSGHRTVAILNDYVDSGAAGGRVLLDPGAWNVGFAAHEMLHGYGLGHSFSNDTTYQNASWSQPGEYDDPWDQMSAMNIHAFGTTNFGTSAVGLNGYFRDKLGWLPSNRVLTLGADGVGSRTVTLAPLETPGAGSGPLVVRIPFNPNDLHNYYTVEYRRKTGWSAGIPADIVLIHEVRGGTPYLLRATPAAGRAPVQSLSANGVTITLGAKTATGAAVTITSDITTRCVSGYVWREARSTDKVCVTPATRSQVAYDNSVAASRWTNGAYGPHTCVSGYVWREAFSGDDVCVTTAQRTQASSDNAAHASRVNPARLVFGPNTCVSGYTWREADLSDYVCVTPATRSQVSADNSAAASRWTNGAYGPHTCVSGYVWREAFPGDDVCVTTAQRSQAAADNAAAPGRVAVP
;
A
#
# COMPACT_ATOMS: atom_id res chain seq x y z
N MET A 1 49.72 -31.64 47.39
CA MET A 1 50.42 -31.54 46.08
C MET A 1 50.45 -32.94 45.49
N PRO A 2 50.18 -33.20 44.18
CA PRO A 2 49.81 -32.32 43.05
C PRO A 2 48.35 -32.56 42.59
N ARG A 3 47.49 -31.56 42.34
CA ARG A 3 47.30 -30.78 41.10
C ARG A 3 47.19 -31.61 39.80
N THR A 4 45.95 -31.92 39.40
CA THR A 4 45.57 -32.05 37.98
C THR A 4 44.18 -31.43 37.78
N ARG A 5 44.12 -30.55 36.76
CA ARG A 5 43.01 -29.66 36.43
C ARG A 5 41.91 -30.44 35.72
N ALA A 6 40.65 -30.26 36.15
CA ALA A 6 39.49 -30.64 35.36
C ALA A 6 39.35 -29.68 34.18
N ALA A 7 39.53 -30.18 32.95
CA ALA A 7 39.18 -29.45 31.74
C ALA A 7 37.70 -29.72 31.44
N LEU A 8 36.85 -28.72 31.63
CA LEU A 8 35.52 -28.69 31.05
C LEU A 8 35.67 -28.59 29.53
N ILE A 9 35.35 -29.67 28.82
CA ILE A 9 35.09 -29.64 27.39
C ILE A 9 33.69 -29.03 27.22
N ALA A 10 33.65 -27.75 26.84
CA ALA A 10 32.43 -27.11 26.37
C ALA A 10 32.10 -27.70 24.99
N LEU A 11 31.05 -28.51 24.93
CA LEU A 11 30.43 -28.92 23.67
C LEU A 11 29.85 -27.66 23.02
N PHE A 12 30.49 -27.15 21.97
CA PHE A 12 29.87 -26.16 21.08
C PHE A 12 28.72 -26.83 20.35
N ALA A 13 27.50 -26.64 20.86
CA ALA A 13 26.29 -26.86 20.09
C ALA A 13 26.26 -25.80 18.98
N ALA A 14 26.64 -26.19 17.76
CA ALA A 14 26.40 -25.38 16.58
C ALA A 14 24.88 -25.27 16.40
N LEU A 15 24.29 -24.17 16.90
CA LEU A 15 22.99 -23.73 16.44
C LEU A 15 23.12 -23.44 14.94
N LEU A 16 22.69 -24.40 14.13
CA LEU A 16 22.26 -24.14 12.75
C LEU A 16 21.09 -23.17 12.85
N ALA A 17 21.40 -21.87 12.76
CA ALA A 17 20.42 -20.87 12.43
C ALA A 17 19.85 -21.26 11.07
N PHE A 18 18.65 -21.85 11.08
CA PHE A 18 17.79 -21.88 9.90
C PHE A 18 17.57 -20.43 9.51
N GLY A 19 18.37 -19.97 8.55
CA GLY A 19 18.14 -18.72 7.87
C GLY A 19 16.74 -18.82 7.28
N VAL A 20 15.80 -18.08 7.87
CA VAL A 20 14.56 -17.73 7.21
C VAL A 20 15.01 -17.03 5.93
N LEU A 21 15.00 -17.75 4.81
CA LEU A 21 15.22 -17.17 3.50
C LEU A 21 14.08 -16.18 3.30
N THR A 22 14.33 -14.92 3.65
CA THR A 22 13.48 -13.81 3.25
C THR A 22 13.30 -13.91 1.74
N PRO A 23 12.06 -13.95 1.22
CA PRO A 23 11.86 -13.95 -0.21
C PRO A 23 12.58 -12.73 -0.81
N PRO A 24 13.14 -12.83 -2.03
CA PRO A 24 13.86 -11.73 -2.64
C PRO A 24 12.98 -10.48 -2.63
N ALA A 25 13.51 -9.41 -2.04
CA ALA A 25 12.91 -8.09 -1.95
C ALA A 25 12.43 -7.65 -3.34
N GLN A 26 11.11 -7.68 -3.57
CA GLN A 26 10.53 -6.97 -4.70
C GLN A 26 10.72 -5.49 -4.49
N ALA A 27 11.05 -4.74 -5.54
CA ALA A 27 10.85 -3.31 -5.49
C ALA A 27 9.39 -3.02 -5.07
N VAL A 28 9.22 -2.20 -4.06
CA VAL A 28 7.96 -1.51 -3.78
C VAL A 28 8.14 -0.12 -4.36
N PRO A 29 7.37 0.26 -5.40
CA PRO A 29 6.23 -0.47 -5.97
C PRO A 29 6.56 -1.62 -6.93
N VAL A 30 5.64 -2.59 -7.02
CA VAL A 30 5.77 -3.77 -7.87
C VAL A 30 5.53 -3.39 -9.33
N ARG A 31 6.61 -3.30 -10.09
CA ARG A 31 6.60 -3.07 -11.54
C ARG A 31 7.54 -4.04 -12.25
N GLY A 32 7.14 -4.45 -13.44
CA GLY A 32 7.96 -5.12 -14.42
C GLY A 32 7.55 -6.55 -14.72
N GLN A 33 8.53 -7.36 -15.13
CA GLN A 33 8.31 -8.77 -15.43
C GLN A 33 8.33 -9.55 -14.12
N THR A 34 7.18 -10.13 -13.77
CA THR A 34 7.01 -10.91 -12.55
C THR A 34 6.88 -12.38 -12.92
N GLY A 35 8.01 -13.06 -13.10
CA GLY A 35 8.02 -14.48 -13.44
C GLY A 35 7.42 -15.36 -12.33
N TRP A 36 6.60 -16.33 -12.73
CA TRP A 36 6.07 -17.39 -11.87
C TRP A 36 6.49 -18.76 -12.40
N SER A 37 6.94 -19.63 -11.50
CA SER A 37 7.04 -21.07 -11.76
C SER A 37 5.74 -21.75 -11.35
N VAL A 38 4.97 -22.21 -12.34
CA VAL A 38 3.75 -23.00 -12.15
C VAL A 38 4.12 -24.48 -12.21
N LEU A 39 4.03 -25.15 -11.07
CA LEU A 39 4.45 -26.53 -10.88
C LEU A 39 3.23 -27.42 -10.76
N LEU A 40 3.05 -28.33 -11.70
CA LEU A 40 1.99 -29.31 -11.71
C LEU A 40 2.47 -30.55 -10.95
N CYS A 41 1.83 -30.88 -9.84
CA CYS A 41 2.21 -31.99 -8.98
C CYS A 41 1.00 -32.90 -8.71
N LYS A 42 1.22 -34.21 -8.80
CA LYS A 42 0.19 -35.21 -8.54
C LYS A 42 0.53 -36.08 -7.33
N PHE A 43 -0.48 -36.44 -6.56
CA PHE A 43 -0.32 -37.37 -5.43
C PHE A 43 0.10 -38.76 -5.95
N SER A 44 0.87 -39.50 -5.15
CA SER A 44 1.41 -40.82 -5.54
C SER A 44 0.32 -41.85 -5.84
N ASP A 45 -0.84 -41.73 -5.19
CA ASP A 45 -2.01 -42.60 -5.31
C ASP A 45 -3.10 -42.04 -6.24
N ARG A 46 -2.87 -40.88 -6.88
CA ARG A 46 -3.78 -40.24 -7.83
C ARG A 46 -3.10 -40.09 -9.19
N ALA A 47 -3.36 -41.02 -10.10
CA ALA A 47 -2.74 -41.02 -11.42
C ALA A 47 -3.32 -40.00 -12.40
N ALA A 48 -4.55 -39.53 -12.16
CA ALA A 48 -5.26 -38.65 -13.08
C ALA A 48 -4.57 -37.28 -13.21
N GLU A 49 -4.60 -36.74 -14.42
CA GLU A 49 -4.12 -35.40 -14.76
C GLU A 49 -5.32 -34.62 -15.30
N PRO A 50 -6.12 -33.96 -14.45
CA PRO A 50 -7.44 -33.47 -14.84
C PRO A 50 -7.42 -32.41 -15.94
N GLN A 51 -6.28 -31.74 -16.12
CA GLN A 51 -6.04 -30.74 -17.15
C GLN A 51 -4.65 -30.92 -17.76
N ALA A 52 -4.56 -30.66 -19.07
CA ALA A 52 -3.29 -30.64 -19.77
C ALA A 52 -2.43 -29.45 -19.31
N PRO A 53 -1.08 -29.55 -19.30
CA PRO A 53 -0.21 -28.42 -18.95
C PRO A 53 -0.45 -27.15 -19.80
N ALA A 54 -0.98 -27.29 -21.02
CA ALA A 54 -1.38 -26.18 -21.87
C ALA A 54 -2.50 -25.31 -21.27
N PHE A 55 -3.43 -25.92 -20.54
CA PHE A 55 -4.48 -25.19 -19.82
C PHE A 55 -3.86 -24.21 -18.82
N PHE A 56 -2.96 -24.68 -17.94
CA PHE A 56 -2.31 -23.83 -16.94
C PHE A 56 -1.39 -22.77 -17.55
N ARG A 57 -0.77 -23.07 -18.69
CA ARG A 57 0.04 -22.10 -19.44
C ARG A 57 -0.83 -20.95 -19.94
N ASN A 58 -1.98 -21.25 -20.53
CA ASN A 58 -2.93 -20.24 -20.99
C ASN A 58 -3.65 -19.54 -19.83
N PHE A 59 -3.82 -20.20 -18.69
CA PHE A 59 -4.54 -19.66 -17.54
C PHE A 59 -3.68 -18.71 -16.70
N LEU A 60 -2.44 -19.10 -16.38
CA LEU A 60 -1.62 -18.47 -15.32
C LEU A 60 -0.38 -17.73 -15.83
N THR A 61 -0.11 -17.73 -17.14
CA THR A 61 1.14 -17.16 -17.70
C THR A 61 0.88 -16.22 -18.87
N GLN A 62 1.92 -15.50 -19.28
CA GLN A 62 1.85 -14.54 -20.40
C GLN A 62 1.46 -15.20 -21.73
N ASP A 63 1.69 -16.50 -21.89
CA ASP A 63 1.33 -17.25 -23.11
C ASP A 63 -0.17 -17.27 -23.38
N GLY A 64 -0.99 -17.03 -22.35
CA GLY A 64 -2.44 -16.92 -22.45
C GLY A 64 -2.99 -15.51 -22.63
N ALA A 65 -2.13 -14.51 -22.92
CA ALA A 65 -2.59 -13.15 -23.12
C ALA A 65 -3.69 -13.07 -24.20
N GLY A 66 -4.78 -12.36 -23.90
CA GLY A 66 -5.97 -12.24 -24.72
C GLY A 66 -7.00 -13.35 -24.53
N LEU A 67 -6.74 -14.35 -23.69
CA LEU A 67 -7.67 -15.47 -23.44
C LEU A 67 -8.58 -15.26 -22.21
N GLY A 68 -8.46 -14.12 -21.53
CA GLY A 68 -9.23 -13.81 -20.32
C GLY A 68 -8.67 -14.48 -19.06
N GLY A 69 -7.38 -14.82 -19.07
CA GLY A 69 -6.68 -15.46 -17.96
C GLY A 69 -6.07 -14.46 -16.97
N VAL A 70 -5.24 -14.97 -16.06
CA VAL A 70 -4.63 -14.16 -15.00
C VAL A 70 -3.62 -13.14 -15.54
N ALA A 71 -2.97 -13.41 -16.67
CA ALA A 71 -2.11 -12.44 -17.35
C ALA A 71 -2.88 -11.18 -17.79
N ASP A 72 -4.08 -11.34 -18.33
CA ASP A 72 -4.93 -10.23 -18.77
C ASP A 72 -5.44 -9.40 -17.59
N TYR A 73 -5.75 -10.08 -16.48
CA TYR A 73 -6.13 -9.43 -15.24
C TYR A 73 -5.01 -8.51 -14.73
N PHE A 74 -3.79 -9.03 -14.59
CA PHE A 74 -2.66 -8.25 -14.12
C PHE A 74 -2.27 -7.11 -15.07
N ALA A 75 -2.35 -7.34 -16.38
CA ALA A 75 -2.09 -6.30 -17.37
C ALA A 75 -3.09 -5.13 -17.23
N ASP A 76 -4.39 -5.43 -17.09
CA ASP A 76 -5.43 -4.42 -16.93
C ASP A 76 -5.30 -3.66 -15.59
N GLN A 77 -5.25 -4.40 -14.48
CA GLN A 77 -5.22 -3.80 -13.14
C GLN A 77 -3.94 -2.98 -12.88
N SER A 78 -2.82 -3.33 -13.52
CA SER A 78 -1.58 -2.57 -13.40
C SER A 78 -1.42 -1.46 -14.46
N ALA A 79 -2.33 -1.39 -15.44
CA ALA A 79 -2.19 -0.59 -16.66
C ALA A 79 -0.84 -0.88 -17.37
N GLY A 80 -0.54 -2.17 -17.55
CA GLY A 80 0.66 -2.67 -18.22
C GLY A 80 1.96 -2.57 -17.42
N LYS A 81 1.92 -2.09 -16.17
CA LYS A 81 3.12 -1.98 -15.33
C LYS A 81 3.65 -3.34 -14.89
N VAL A 82 2.80 -4.36 -14.82
CA VAL A 82 3.20 -5.74 -14.52
C VAL A 82 2.83 -6.63 -15.70
N THR A 83 3.76 -7.52 -16.06
CA THR A 83 3.52 -8.61 -17.01
C THR A 83 3.98 -9.92 -16.40
N LEU A 84 3.35 -11.03 -16.78
CA LEU A 84 3.76 -12.36 -16.33
C LEU A 84 4.83 -12.97 -17.25
N THR A 85 5.50 -12.14 -18.06
CA THR A 85 6.59 -12.55 -18.95
C THR A 85 7.68 -13.26 -18.15
N GLY A 86 8.20 -14.36 -18.71
CA GLY A 86 9.17 -15.22 -18.04
C GLY A 86 8.55 -16.30 -17.14
N SER A 87 7.22 -16.27 -16.91
CA SER A 87 6.55 -17.36 -16.21
C SER A 87 6.60 -18.65 -17.03
N VAL A 88 6.68 -19.80 -16.34
CA VAL A 88 6.80 -21.11 -16.97
C VAL A 88 5.92 -22.15 -16.28
N VAL A 89 5.44 -23.12 -17.05
CA VAL A 89 4.73 -24.31 -16.54
C VAL A 89 5.64 -25.54 -16.64
N ARG A 90 5.64 -26.37 -15.60
CA ARG A 90 6.44 -27.60 -15.47
C ARG A 90 5.63 -28.70 -14.75
N GLY A 91 5.87 -29.97 -15.09
CA GLY A 91 5.13 -31.12 -14.50
C GLY A 91 4.05 -31.66 -15.45
N TRP A 92 3.29 -32.71 -15.15
CA TRP A 92 2.91 -33.33 -13.87
C TRP A 92 3.97 -34.20 -13.17
N TYR A 93 4.51 -33.71 -12.06
CA TYR A 93 5.44 -34.45 -11.21
C TYR A 93 4.70 -35.33 -10.21
N THR A 94 5.01 -36.63 -10.17
CA THR A 94 4.47 -37.52 -9.14
C THR A 94 5.21 -37.29 -7.83
N MET A 95 4.50 -36.76 -6.83
CA MET A 95 5.02 -36.61 -5.47
C MET A 95 5.16 -37.98 -4.80
N ALA A 96 6.00 -38.06 -3.78
CA ALA A 96 6.13 -39.26 -2.95
C ALA A 96 4.96 -39.48 -1.97
N PHE A 97 4.04 -38.51 -1.89
CA PHE A 97 2.98 -38.46 -0.88
C PHE A 97 1.61 -38.80 -1.47
N THR A 98 0.82 -39.56 -0.71
CA THR A 98 -0.59 -39.81 -1.02
C THR A 98 -1.46 -38.60 -0.71
N LEU A 99 -2.67 -38.54 -1.29
CA LEU A 99 -3.65 -37.50 -0.94
C LEU A 99 -3.93 -37.47 0.58
N ALA A 100 -4.08 -38.64 1.20
CA ALA A 100 -4.36 -38.75 2.63
C ALA A 100 -3.21 -38.22 3.51
N GLN A 101 -1.95 -38.42 3.09
CA GLN A 101 -0.80 -37.85 3.80
C GLN A 101 -0.75 -36.33 3.65
N GLU A 102 -1.02 -35.83 2.44
CA GLU A 102 -1.05 -34.39 2.17
C GLU A 102 -2.17 -33.70 2.94
N GLN A 103 -3.35 -34.31 3.13
CA GLN A 103 -4.43 -33.77 3.96
C GLN A 103 -4.00 -33.44 5.39
N GLY A 104 -3.01 -34.15 5.95
CA GLY A 104 -2.47 -33.89 7.28
C GLY A 104 -1.45 -32.74 7.36
N LYS A 105 -1.02 -32.16 6.23
CA LYS A 105 0.01 -31.12 6.17
C LYS A 105 -0.57 -29.71 6.18
N SER A 106 0.26 -28.71 6.50
CA SER A 106 -0.06 -27.30 6.26
C SER A 106 0.08 -26.96 4.76
N ARG A 107 -0.61 -25.90 4.32
CA ARG A 107 -0.51 -25.39 2.94
C ARG A 107 0.93 -25.14 2.49
N GLY A 108 1.73 -24.47 3.32
CA GLY A 108 3.13 -24.18 3.01
C GLY A 108 3.96 -25.45 2.80
N GLN A 109 3.71 -26.50 3.58
CA GLN A 109 4.36 -27.81 3.38
C GLN A 109 3.96 -28.43 2.05
N ARG A 110 2.67 -28.44 1.67
CA ARG A 110 2.22 -28.99 0.37
C ARG A 110 2.89 -28.29 -0.81
N ILE A 111 2.98 -26.96 -0.78
CA ILE A 111 3.67 -26.18 -1.82
C ILE A 111 5.17 -26.54 -1.83
N GLN A 112 5.78 -26.72 -0.67
CA GLN A 112 7.18 -27.14 -0.56
C GLN A 112 7.41 -28.53 -1.13
N ASP A 113 6.55 -29.50 -0.80
CA ASP A 113 6.62 -30.87 -1.31
C ASP A 113 6.55 -30.90 -2.85
N CYS A 114 5.69 -30.06 -3.45
CA CYS A 114 5.64 -29.91 -4.90
C CYS A 114 6.92 -29.28 -5.49
N VAL A 115 7.50 -28.27 -4.82
CA VAL A 115 8.78 -27.66 -5.24
C VAL A 115 9.94 -28.65 -5.15
N ASP A 116 10.04 -29.40 -4.06
CA ASP A 116 11.09 -30.38 -3.85
C ASP A 116 10.97 -31.53 -4.86
N THR A 117 9.74 -31.94 -5.16
CA THR A 117 9.47 -32.93 -6.21
C THR A 117 9.89 -32.40 -7.59
N ALA A 118 9.59 -31.15 -7.93
CA ALA A 118 10.03 -30.55 -9.19
C ALA A 118 11.57 -30.48 -9.29
N ALA A 119 12.24 -30.11 -8.20
CA ALA A 119 13.70 -30.07 -8.12
C ALA A 119 14.33 -31.45 -8.30
N ALA A 120 13.77 -32.49 -7.66
CA ALA A 120 14.18 -33.88 -7.84
C ALA A 120 13.98 -34.38 -9.28
N ASN A 121 13.04 -33.78 -10.02
CA ASN A 121 12.81 -34.03 -11.44
C ASN A 121 13.55 -33.03 -12.37
N GLY A 122 14.58 -32.35 -11.86
CA GLY A 122 15.50 -31.54 -12.66
C GLY A 122 15.05 -30.10 -12.92
N TYR A 123 14.01 -29.60 -12.26
CA TYR A 123 13.60 -28.20 -12.35
C TYR A 123 13.74 -27.47 -11.01
N ALA A 124 14.79 -26.67 -10.88
CA ALA A 124 14.93 -25.71 -9.78
C ALA A 124 14.22 -24.40 -10.14
N VAL A 125 13.43 -23.86 -9.21
CA VAL A 125 12.75 -22.57 -9.39
C VAL A 125 13.80 -21.46 -9.55
N PRO A 126 13.80 -20.70 -10.67
CA PRO A 126 14.76 -19.63 -10.87
C PRO A 126 14.70 -18.56 -9.78
N SER A 127 15.86 -17.97 -9.46
CA SER A 127 15.92 -16.79 -8.60
C SER A 127 15.02 -15.68 -9.17
N GLY A 128 14.18 -15.08 -8.32
CA GLY A 128 13.23 -14.04 -8.71
C GLY A 128 11.85 -14.55 -9.16
N HIS A 129 11.69 -15.85 -9.43
CA HIS A 129 10.37 -16.43 -9.69
C HIS A 129 9.56 -16.60 -8.39
N ARG A 130 8.26 -16.32 -8.46
CA ARG A 130 7.28 -16.81 -7.47
C ARG A 130 6.84 -18.23 -7.83
N THR A 131 6.06 -18.86 -6.95
CA THR A 131 5.61 -20.24 -7.16
C THR A 131 4.10 -20.35 -7.10
N VAL A 132 3.53 -21.06 -8.06
CA VAL A 132 2.18 -21.63 -7.99
C VAL A 132 2.34 -23.16 -8.02
N ALA A 133 1.89 -23.85 -6.99
CA ALA A 133 1.75 -25.30 -6.97
C ALA A 133 0.32 -25.67 -7.36
N ILE A 134 0.19 -26.56 -8.35
CA ILE A 134 -1.09 -27.08 -8.85
C ILE A 134 -1.20 -28.55 -8.43
N LEU A 135 -2.28 -28.90 -7.74
CA LEU A 135 -2.54 -30.27 -7.27
C LEU A 135 -3.63 -30.95 -8.10
N ASN A 136 -3.51 -32.27 -8.31
CA ASN A 136 -4.42 -33.00 -9.20
C ASN A 136 -5.72 -33.51 -8.57
N ASP A 137 -5.97 -33.23 -7.28
CA ASP A 137 -7.17 -33.65 -6.55
C ASP A 137 -7.47 -32.66 -5.42
N TYR A 138 -8.69 -32.70 -4.88
CA TYR A 138 -9.21 -31.75 -3.88
C TYR A 138 -8.55 -31.95 -2.51
N VAL A 139 -7.97 -30.88 -1.95
CA VAL A 139 -7.35 -30.92 -0.62
C VAL A 139 -7.41 -29.56 0.09
N ASP A 140 -6.90 -28.52 -0.55
CA ASP A 140 -6.71 -27.18 -0.01
C ASP A 140 -6.26 -26.25 -1.14
N SER A 141 -6.64 -24.98 -1.03
CA SER A 141 -6.20 -23.92 -1.94
C SER A 141 -5.99 -22.62 -1.15
N GLY A 142 -5.02 -21.83 -1.58
CA GLY A 142 -4.75 -20.52 -1.00
C GLY A 142 -3.28 -20.10 -1.10
N ALA A 143 -2.93 -19.01 -0.44
CA ALA A 143 -1.56 -18.53 -0.35
C ALA A 143 -0.88 -18.93 0.97
N ALA A 144 0.44 -19.09 0.92
CA ALA A 144 1.31 -19.22 2.07
C ALA A 144 2.70 -18.65 1.75
N GLY A 145 3.16 -17.67 2.53
CA GLY A 145 4.48 -17.05 2.34
C GLY A 145 4.70 -16.43 0.95
N GLY A 146 3.64 -15.88 0.33
CA GLY A 146 3.68 -15.32 -1.02
C GLY A 146 3.75 -16.35 -2.16
N ARG A 147 3.56 -17.64 -1.85
CA ARG A 147 3.40 -18.75 -2.81
C ARG A 147 1.95 -19.19 -2.85
N VAL A 148 1.53 -19.78 -3.96
CA VAL A 148 0.14 -20.14 -4.22
C VAL A 148 -0.01 -21.66 -4.31
N LEU A 149 -1.10 -22.19 -3.75
CA LEU A 149 -1.56 -23.57 -3.93
C LEU A 149 -2.95 -23.53 -4.58
N LEU A 150 -3.14 -24.24 -5.69
CA LEU A 150 -4.44 -24.40 -6.33
C LEU A 150 -4.75 -25.87 -6.60
N ASP A 151 -5.80 -26.37 -5.98
CA ASP A 151 -6.44 -27.64 -6.31
C ASP A 151 -7.57 -27.44 -7.36
N PRO A 152 -8.21 -28.51 -7.87
CA PRO A 152 -9.23 -28.39 -8.92
C PRO A 152 -10.42 -27.49 -8.58
N GLY A 153 -10.71 -27.25 -7.29
CA GLY A 153 -11.77 -26.34 -6.86
C GLY A 153 -11.42 -24.87 -7.04
N ALA A 154 -10.14 -24.53 -7.15
CA ALA A 154 -9.63 -23.17 -7.21
C ALA A 154 -9.07 -22.76 -8.58
N TRP A 155 -9.24 -23.58 -9.62
CA TRP A 155 -8.79 -23.27 -10.99
C TRP A 155 -9.74 -22.30 -11.72
N ASN A 156 -9.95 -21.12 -11.13
CA ASN A 156 -10.70 -20.03 -11.71
C ASN A 156 -9.95 -18.69 -11.56
N VAL A 157 -10.24 -17.73 -12.44
CA VAL A 157 -9.50 -16.45 -12.50
C VAL A 157 -9.60 -15.68 -11.19
N GLY A 158 -10.78 -15.59 -10.59
CA GLY A 158 -10.99 -14.88 -9.33
C GLY A 158 -10.08 -15.42 -8.21
N PHE A 159 -10.14 -16.73 -7.95
CA PHE A 159 -9.33 -17.33 -6.89
C PHE A 159 -7.83 -17.24 -7.21
N ALA A 160 -7.40 -17.61 -8.42
CA ALA A 160 -5.98 -17.56 -8.78
C ALA A 160 -5.39 -16.15 -8.73
N ALA A 161 -6.12 -15.14 -9.22
CA ALA A 161 -5.69 -13.74 -9.15
C ALA A 161 -5.53 -13.27 -7.70
N HIS A 162 -6.49 -13.60 -6.83
CA HIS A 162 -6.42 -13.30 -5.39
C HIS A 162 -5.16 -13.87 -4.74
N GLU A 163 -4.91 -15.17 -4.92
CA GLU A 163 -3.76 -15.81 -4.30
C GLU A 163 -2.44 -15.30 -4.87
N MET A 164 -2.40 -15.01 -6.17
CA MET A 164 -1.21 -14.42 -6.79
C MET A 164 -0.95 -12.99 -6.31
N LEU A 165 -1.99 -12.22 -5.95
CA LEU A 165 -1.84 -10.88 -5.37
C LEU A 165 -1.22 -10.90 -3.97
N HIS A 166 -1.40 -11.97 -3.18
CA HIS A 166 -0.62 -12.18 -1.95
C HIS A 166 0.88 -12.31 -2.24
N GLY A 167 1.25 -12.88 -3.39
CA GLY A 167 2.63 -12.92 -3.87
C GLY A 167 3.24 -11.53 -4.15
N TYR A 168 2.40 -10.49 -4.25
CA TYR A 168 2.81 -9.08 -4.37
C TYR A 168 2.66 -8.29 -3.07
N GLY A 169 2.43 -8.96 -1.93
CA GLY A 169 2.37 -8.33 -0.62
C GLY A 169 1.03 -7.65 -0.31
N LEU A 170 -0.04 -8.02 -1.01
CA LEU A 170 -1.39 -7.61 -0.62
C LEU A 170 -1.95 -8.49 0.49
N GLY A 171 -2.68 -7.88 1.42
CA GLY A 171 -3.52 -8.57 2.40
C GLY A 171 -4.98 -8.56 1.95
N HIS A 172 -5.88 -9.13 2.75
CA HIS A 172 -7.31 -9.09 2.47
C HIS A 172 -7.90 -7.67 2.62
N SER A 173 -9.02 -7.42 1.95
CA SER A 173 -9.89 -6.29 2.25
C SER A 173 -10.98 -6.69 3.23
N PHE A 174 -11.47 -5.68 3.96
CA PHE A 174 -12.43 -5.83 5.04
C PHE A 174 -13.60 -4.87 4.86
N SER A 175 -14.60 -4.95 5.73
CA SER A 175 -15.52 -3.84 6.00
C SER A 175 -15.51 -3.44 7.48
N ASN A 176 -16.07 -2.28 7.79
CA ASN A 176 -16.27 -1.83 9.16
C ASN A 176 -17.37 -2.61 9.93
N ASP A 177 -18.04 -3.57 9.30
CA ASP A 177 -19.08 -4.36 9.94
C ASP A 177 -18.49 -5.58 10.67
N THR A 178 -18.29 -5.43 11.97
CA THR A 178 -17.75 -6.47 12.84
C THR A 178 -18.73 -7.61 13.15
N THR A 179 -19.99 -7.52 12.68
CA THR A 179 -20.98 -8.60 12.86
C THR A 179 -20.96 -9.61 11.72
N TYR A 180 -20.34 -9.25 10.59
CA TYR A 180 -20.20 -10.16 9.46
C TYR A 180 -18.95 -11.02 9.60
N GLN A 181 -19.14 -12.31 9.32
CA GLN A 181 -18.06 -13.28 9.25
C GLN A 181 -18.33 -14.17 8.04
N ASN A 182 -17.46 -14.09 7.03
CA ASN A 182 -17.64 -14.82 5.76
C ASN A 182 -17.59 -16.35 5.97
N ALA A 183 -16.70 -16.81 6.84
CA ALA A 183 -16.58 -18.22 7.22
C ALA A 183 -16.09 -18.34 8.65
N SER A 184 -16.28 -19.50 9.30
CA SER A 184 -15.87 -19.71 10.70
C SER A 184 -14.38 -19.47 10.97
N TRP A 185 -13.54 -19.56 9.94
CA TRP A 185 -12.10 -19.32 9.98
C TRP A 185 -11.69 -17.88 9.61
N SER A 186 -12.61 -17.07 9.07
CA SER A 186 -12.33 -15.69 8.68
C SER A 186 -12.46 -14.75 9.88
N GLN A 187 -11.73 -13.64 9.85
CA GLN A 187 -11.89 -12.57 10.82
C GLN A 187 -13.20 -11.79 10.60
N PRO A 188 -13.73 -11.09 11.62
CA PRO A 188 -14.87 -10.20 11.46
C PRO A 188 -14.61 -9.12 10.40
N GLY A 189 -15.57 -8.94 9.49
CA GLY A 189 -15.49 -8.01 8.36
C GLY A 189 -14.57 -8.46 7.22
N GLU A 190 -13.81 -9.55 7.35
CA GLU A 190 -12.91 -10.06 6.31
C GLU A 190 -13.72 -10.59 5.11
N TYR A 191 -13.23 -10.32 3.89
CA TYR A 191 -13.90 -10.64 2.63
C TYR A 191 -15.25 -9.93 2.43
N ASP A 192 -15.52 -8.87 3.18
CA ASP A 192 -16.78 -8.13 3.11
C ASP A 192 -16.71 -6.87 2.23
N ASP A 193 -15.81 -6.85 1.24
CA ASP A 193 -15.74 -5.85 0.19
C ASP A 193 -15.90 -6.52 -1.19
N PRO A 194 -17.14 -6.81 -1.64
CA PRO A 194 -17.37 -7.58 -2.88
C PRO A 194 -16.96 -6.84 -4.16
N TRP A 195 -16.52 -5.57 -4.05
CA TRP A 195 -15.98 -4.80 -5.16
C TRP A 195 -14.46 -4.91 -5.29
N ASP A 196 -13.77 -5.54 -4.34
CA ASP A 196 -12.31 -5.64 -4.33
C ASP A 196 -11.82 -7.09 -4.45
N GLN A 197 -10.81 -7.31 -5.28
CA GLN A 197 -10.28 -8.66 -5.51
C GLN A 197 -9.69 -9.30 -4.27
N MET A 198 -9.20 -8.52 -3.29
CA MET A 198 -8.70 -9.07 -2.04
C MET A 198 -9.82 -9.49 -1.07
N SER A 199 -11.07 -9.50 -1.53
CA SER A 199 -12.23 -10.11 -0.87
C SER A 199 -12.74 -11.38 -1.58
N ALA A 200 -11.90 -12.07 -2.39
CA ALA A 200 -12.30 -13.09 -3.38
C ALA A 200 -13.27 -14.19 -2.93
N MET A 201 -13.33 -14.49 -1.63
CA MET A 201 -14.28 -15.46 -1.08
C MET A 201 -15.74 -14.98 -1.14
N ASN A 202 -15.96 -13.69 -1.40
CA ASN A 202 -17.27 -13.07 -1.55
C ASN A 202 -17.21 -11.85 -2.48
N ILE A 203 -16.69 -12.01 -3.70
CA ILE A 203 -16.67 -10.94 -4.72
C ILE A 203 -17.86 -11.00 -5.67
N HIS A 204 -18.20 -9.85 -6.24
CA HIS A 204 -18.97 -9.79 -7.48
C HIS A 204 -18.14 -10.35 -8.64
N ALA A 205 -18.66 -11.37 -9.31
CA ALA A 205 -18.00 -12.02 -10.43
C ALA A 205 -19.00 -12.40 -11.52
N PHE A 206 -18.49 -12.79 -12.68
CA PHE A 206 -19.25 -13.36 -13.78
C PHE A 206 -18.54 -14.61 -14.33
N GLY A 207 -19.25 -15.43 -15.10
CA GLY A 207 -18.65 -16.59 -15.77
C GLY A 207 -17.75 -16.14 -16.92
N THR A 208 -16.51 -16.61 -16.95
CA THR A 208 -15.59 -16.40 -18.09
C THR A 208 -15.76 -17.50 -19.13
N THR A 209 -15.30 -17.25 -20.35
CA THR A 209 -15.35 -18.23 -21.44
C THR A 209 -14.43 -19.42 -21.19
N ASN A 210 -13.24 -19.21 -20.63
CA ASN A 210 -12.16 -20.21 -20.63
C ASN A 210 -11.77 -20.72 -19.23
N PHE A 211 -11.93 -19.92 -18.17
CA PHE A 211 -11.24 -20.14 -16.89
C PHE A 211 -12.16 -19.95 -15.67
N GLY A 212 -13.39 -20.48 -15.74
CA GLY A 212 -14.33 -20.46 -14.62
C GLY A 212 -14.83 -19.06 -14.28
N THR A 213 -14.94 -18.73 -13.00
CA THR A 213 -15.40 -17.41 -12.51
C THR A 213 -14.33 -16.32 -12.68
N SER A 214 -14.77 -15.11 -13.02
CA SER A 214 -13.92 -13.94 -13.19
C SER A 214 -13.35 -13.43 -11.86
N ALA A 215 -12.34 -12.56 -11.97
CA ALA A 215 -11.96 -11.63 -10.91
C ALA A 215 -12.89 -10.39 -10.91
N VAL A 216 -12.68 -9.51 -9.93
CA VAL A 216 -13.18 -8.12 -9.85
C VAL A 216 -11.99 -7.14 -9.80
N GLY A 217 -12.20 -5.87 -10.11
CA GLY A 217 -11.12 -4.88 -10.02
C GLY A 217 -10.58 -4.69 -8.60
N LEU A 218 -9.30 -4.32 -8.47
CA LEU A 218 -8.71 -3.94 -7.18
C LEU A 218 -9.20 -2.56 -6.72
N ASN A 219 -9.38 -2.42 -5.42
CA ASN A 219 -9.56 -1.12 -4.80
C ASN A 219 -8.32 -0.23 -5.00
N GLY A 220 -8.58 1.06 -4.92
CA GLY A 220 -7.65 2.15 -5.10
C GLY A 220 -6.49 2.10 -4.13
N TYR A 221 -6.71 1.70 -2.87
CA TYR A 221 -5.63 1.55 -1.89
C TYR A 221 -4.60 0.51 -2.35
N PHE A 222 -5.03 -0.66 -2.81
CA PHE A 222 -4.12 -1.70 -3.27
C PHE A 222 -3.41 -1.34 -4.58
N ARG A 223 -4.12 -0.73 -5.53
CA ARG A 223 -3.47 -0.22 -6.76
C ARG A 223 -2.45 0.86 -6.44
N ASP A 224 -2.74 1.72 -5.47
CA ASP A 224 -1.83 2.74 -4.98
C ASP A 224 -0.60 2.12 -4.28
N LYS A 225 -0.81 1.17 -3.36
CA LYS A 225 0.27 0.42 -2.68
C LYS A 225 1.21 -0.29 -3.65
N LEU A 226 0.69 -0.80 -4.76
CA LEU A 226 1.49 -1.45 -5.79
C LEU A 226 2.13 -0.46 -6.78
N GLY A 227 1.88 0.85 -6.65
CA GLY A 227 2.34 1.88 -7.60
C GLY A 227 1.70 1.73 -8.98
N TRP A 228 0.51 1.13 -9.03
CA TRP A 228 -0.24 0.92 -10.25
C TRP A 228 -1.06 2.13 -10.67
N LEU A 229 -1.17 3.12 -9.79
CA LEU A 229 -1.70 4.44 -10.09
C LEU A 229 -0.54 5.41 -10.28
N PRO A 230 -0.57 6.31 -11.28
CA PRO A 230 0.42 7.38 -11.37
C PRO A 230 0.14 8.46 -10.32
N SER A 231 1.18 9.08 -9.78
CA SER A 231 1.16 10.01 -8.65
C SER A 231 0.30 11.24 -8.92
N ASN A 232 0.29 11.73 -10.15
CA ASN A 232 -0.58 12.84 -10.57
C ASN A 232 -2.08 12.48 -10.65
N ARG A 233 -2.43 11.20 -10.49
CA ARG A 233 -3.82 10.71 -10.44
C ARG A 233 -4.22 10.24 -9.03
N VAL A 234 -3.38 10.46 -8.02
CA VAL A 234 -3.69 10.22 -6.62
C VAL A 234 -3.70 11.56 -5.89
N LEU A 235 -4.88 12.03 -5.46
CA LEU A 235 -5.01 13.28 -4.71
C LEU A 235 -4.88 13.00 -3.22
N THR A 236 -4.06 13.76 -2.50
CA THR A 236 -4.09 13.81 -1.04
C THR A 236 -4.73 15.12 -0.58
N LEU A 237 -5.93 15.05 0.01
CA LEU A 237 -6.67 16.24 0.44
C LEU A 237 -5.91 17.00 1.54
N GLY A 238 -5.83 18.33 1.41
CA GLY A 238 -5.21 19.20 2.40
C GLY A 238 -3.69 19.30 2.32
N ALA A 239 -3.02 18.49 1.49
CA ALA A 239 -1.56 18.53 1.34
C ALA A 239 -1.05 19.91 0.90
N ASP A 240 -1.82 20.63 0.09
CA ASP A 240 -1.54 22.00 -0.36
C ASP A 240 -2.20 23.10 0.49
N GLY A 241 -2.70 22.75 1.68
CA GLY A 241 -3.34 23.67 2.61
C GLY A 241 -4.82 23.93 2.33
N VAL A 242 -5.39 23.37 1.25
CA VAL A 242 -6.82 23.53 0.94
C VAL A 242 -7.63 22.39 1.57
N GLY A 243 -8.40 22.73 2.61
CA GLY A 243 -9.20 21.76 3.37
C GLY A 243 -10.56 21.39 2.77
N SER A 244 -11.03 22.07 1.72
CA SER A 244 -12.31 21.76 1.06
C SER A 244 -12.19 21.78 -0.46
N ARG A 245 -12.70 20.72 -1.12
CA ARG A 245 -12.64 20.55 -2.57
C ARG A 245 -13.85 19.77 -3.09
N THR A 246 -14.32 20.15 -4.28
CA THR A 246 -15.10 19.25 -5.12
C THR A 246 -14.19 18.69 -6.20
N VAL A 247 -14.15 17.37 -6.35
CA VAL A 247 -13.35 16.66 -7.34
C VAL A 247 -14.22 15.79 -8.21
N THR A 248 -13.83 15.62 -9.47
CA THR A 248 -14.43 14.61 -10.36
C THR A 248 -13.48 13.42 -10.43
N LEU A 249 -13.81 12.33 -9.75
CA LEU A 249 -13.07 11.08 -9.81
C LEU A 249 -13.16 10.48 -11.20
N ALA A 250 -12.04 10.03 -11.75
CA ALA A 250 -12.05 9.15 -12.92
C ALA A 250 -12.27 7.69 -12.47
N PRO A 251 -12.95 6.87 -13.30
CA PRO A 251 -13.22 5.48 -12.95
C PRO A 251 -11.95 4.61 -12.98
N LEU A 252 -11.80 3.70 -12.02
CA LEU A 252 -10.64 2.80 -11.93
C LEU A 252 -10.56 1.82 -13.11
N GLU A 253 -11.70 1.36 -13.64
CA GLU A 253 -11.76 0.42 -14.76
C GLU A 253 -11.44 1.06 -16.11
N THR A 254 -11.61 2.38 -16.24
CA THR A 254 -11.30 3.11 -17.48
C THR A 254 -10.52 4.39 -17.16
N PRO A 255 -9.25 4.30 -16.72
CA PRO A 255 -8.50 5.44 -16.20
C PRO A 255 -8.30 6.61 -17.17
N GLY A 256 -8.37 6.33 -18.48
CA GLY A 256 -8.27 7.33 -19.56
C GLY A 256 -9.58 8.05 -19.88
N ALA A 257 -10.73 7.62 -19.33
CA ALA A 257 -12.04 8.21 -19.61
C ALA A 257 -12.22 9.61 -19.00
N GLY A 258 -11.39 9.97 -18.02
CA GLY A 258 -11.39 11.29 -17.37
C GLY A 258 -9.98 11.66 -16.89
N SER A 259 -9.74 12.96 -16.71
CA SER A 259 -8.44 13.51 -16.28
C SER A 259 -8.30 13.66 -14.76
N GLY A 260 -9.41 13.58 -14.02
CA GLY A 260 -9.42 13.74 -12.56
C GLY A 260 -8.76 12.57 -11.80
N PRO A 261 -8.59 12.69 -10.48
CA PRO A 261 -7.94 11.66 -9.67
C PRO A 261 -8.66 10.32 -9.79
N LEU A 262 -7.90 9.22 -9.78
CA LEU A 262 -8.42 7.85 -9.70
C LEU A 262 -8.77 7.49 -8.25
N VAL A 263 -8.00 8.04 -7.31
CA VAL A 263 -8.19 7.85 -5.87
C VAL A 263 -7.94 9.18 -5.16
N VAL A 264 -8.75 9.45 -4.13
CA VAL A 264 -8.48 10.52 -3.17
C VAL A 264 -8.14 9.90 -1.83
N ARG A 265 -6.99 10.27 -1.26
CA ARG A 265 -6.61 9.99 0.14
C ARG A 265 -7.02 11.18 1.01
N ILE A 266 -7.68 10.91 2.11
CA ILE A 266 -8.21 11.92 3.03
C ILE A 266 -7.66 11.62 4.44
N PRO A 267 -6.49 12.18 4.79
CA PRO A 267 -5.97 12.04 6.15
C PRO A 267 -6.89 12.73 7.14
N PHE A 268 -7.11 12.07 8.28
CA PHE A 268 -7.90 12.61 9.38
C PHE A 268 -7.22 12.42 10.74
N ASN A 269 -6.33 11.42 10.86
CA ASN A 269 -5.63 11.13 12.11
C ASN A 269 -4.23 11.76 12.10
N PRO A 270 -3.99 12.85 12.85
CA PRO A 270 -2.66 13.49 12.90
C PRO A 270 -1.58 12.64 13.56
N ASN A 271 -1.96 11.65 14.37
CA ASN A 271 -1.03 10.80 15.12
C ASN A 271 -0.68 9.50 14.37
N ASP A 272 -1.48 9.13 13.38
CA ASP A 272 -1.24 7.98 12.52
C ASP A 272 -1.68 8.32 11.10
N LEU A 273 -0.71 8.69 10.26
CA LEU A 273 -0.95 9.06 8.87
C LEU A 273 -1.23 7.84 7.96
N HIS A 274 -1.11 6.62 8.48
CA HIS A 274 -1.60 5.39 7.82
C HIS A 274 -3.06 5.09 8.15
N ASN A 275 -3.70 5.94 8.97
CA ASN A 275 -5.11 5.93 9.24
C ASN A 275 -5.84 7.10 8.55
N TYR A 276 -6.49 6.79 7.42
CA TYR A 276 -7.09 7.77 6.53
C TYR A 276 -8.22 7.15 5.70
N TYR A 277 -9.05 7.98 5.07
CA TYR A 277 -10.05 7.49 4.13
C TYR A 277 -9.52 7.46 2.69
N THR A 278 -9.95 6.49 1.89
CA THR A 278 -9.85 6.54 0.43
C THR A 278 -11.22 6.68 -0.20
N VAL A 279 -11.30 7.39 -1.33
CA VAL A 279 -12.51 7.48 -2.16
C VAL A 279 -12.15 7.16 -3.61
N GLU A 280 -12.92 6.27 -4.23
CA GLU A 280 -12.70 5.78 -5.59
C GLU A 280 -14.01 5.60 -6.36
N TYR A 281 -13.94 5.69 -7.69
CA TYR A 281 -15.09 5.43 -8.55
C TYR A 281 -14.93 4.11 -9.31
N ARG A 282 -15.93 3.23 -9.18
CA ARG A 282 -16.00 1.91 -9.79
C ARG A 282 -17.12 1.86 -10.82
N ARG A 283 -16.82 1.31 -12.00
CA ARG A 283 -17.78 1.10 -13.08
C ARG A 283 -18.05 -0.37 -13.33
N LYS A 284 -19.29 -0.67 -13.70
CA LYS A 284 -19.75 -2.00 -14.11
C LYS A 284 -19.28 -2.31 -15.53
N THR A 285 -17.97 -2.47 -15.70
CA THR A 285 -17.31 -2.76 -16.98
C THR A 285 -16.02 -3.54 -16.75
N GLY A 286 -15.47 -4.14 -17.80
CA GLY A 286 -14.24 -4.93 -17.72
C GLY A 286 -14.33 -6.03 -16.65
N TRP A 287 -13.29 -6.15 -15.83
CA TRP A 287 -13.26 -7.08 -14.71
C TRP A 287 -14.33 -6.81 -13.64
N SER A 288 -14.84 -5.59 -13.55
CA SER A 288 -15.93 -5.23 -12.64
C SER A 288 -17.32 -5.39 -13.27
N ALA A 289 -17.48 -6.06 -14.42
CA ALA A 289 -18.78 -6.21 -15.09
C ALA A 289 -19.86 -6.94 -14.24
N GLY A 290 -19.42 -7.71 -13.23
CA GLY A 290 -20.29 -8.42 -12.28
C GLY A 290 -20.86 -7.56 -11.14
N ILE A 291 -20.35 -6.34 -10.91
CA ILE A 291 -20.86 -5.46 -9.84
C ILE A 291 -22.29 -5.00 -10.18
N PRO A 292 -23.16 -4.66 -9.20
CA PRO A 292 -24.57 -4.37 -9.49
C PRO A 292 -24.81 -3.07 -10.27
N ALA A 293 -23.99 -2.04 -10.03
CA ALA A 293 -24.07 -0.73 -10.68
C ALA A 293 -22.76 0.04 -10.53
N ASP A 294 -22.59 1.11 -11.32
CA ASP A 294 -21.55 2.11 -11.13
C ASP A 294 -21.68 2.75 -9.73
N ILE A 295 -20.59 2.79 -8.96
CA ILE A 295 -20.61 3.16 -7.54
C ILE A 295 -19.33 3.90 -7.12
N VAL A 296 -19.47 4.85 -6.20
CA VAL A 296 -18.33 5.43 -5.48
C VAL A 296 -18.24 4.73 -4.12
N LEU A 297 -17.04 4.25 -3.79
CA LEU A 297 -16.75 3.54 -2.55
C LEU A 297 -15.89 4.42 -1.66
N ILE A 298 -16.11 4.30 -0.35
CA ILE A 298 -15.30 4.93 0.68
C ILE A 298 -14.73 3.81 1.55
N HIS A 299 -13.42 3.80 1.70
CA HIS A 299 -12.73 2.89 2.60
C HIS A 299 -12.04 3.68 3.70
N GLU A 300 -11.96 3.12 4.90
CA GLU A 300 -11.00 3.53 5.92
C GLU A 300 -9.81 2.60 5.86
N VAL A 301 -8.61 3.15 5.68
CA VAL A 301 -7.37 2.40 5.76
C VAL A 301 -6.91 2.40 7.20
N ARG A 302 -6.64 1.24 7.78
CA ARG A 302 -6.09 1.10 9.14
C ARG A 302 -4.89 0.16 9.08
N GLY A 303 -3.71 0.63 9.47
CA GLY A 303 -2.49 -0.21 9.47
C GLY A 303 -2.20 -0.85 8.11
N GLY A 304 -2.53 -0.18 7.01
CA GLY A 304 -2.39 -0.70 5.65
C GLY A 304 -3.44 -1.74 5.21
N THR A 305 -4.55 -1.86 5.93
CA THR A 305 -5.70 -2.69 5.57
C THR A 305 -6.88 -1.81 5.19
N PRO A 306 -7.47 -1.95 3.99
CA PRO A 306 -8.65 -1.18 3.59
C PRO A 306 -9.94 -1.82 4.13
N TYR A 307 -10.76 -1.01 4.80
CA TYR A 307 -12.08 -1.37 5.32
C TYR A 307 -13.16 -0.60 4.55
N LEU A 308 -13.97 -1.28 3.74
CA LEU A 308 -15.16 -0.72 3.11
C LEU A 308 -16.09 -0.18 4.20
N LEU A 309 -16.48 1.09 4.08
CA LEU A 309 -17.46 1.69 4.98
C LEU A 309 -18.87 1.28 4.54
N ARG A 310 -19.53 0.48 5.37
CA ARG A 310 -20.93 0.08 5.27
C ARG A 310 -21.79 0.86 6.25
N ALA A 311 -23.03 1.14 5.83
CA ALA A 311 -24.04 1.73 6.69
C ALA A 311 -24.56 0.67 7.67
N THR A 312 -23.93 0.54 8.83
CA THR A 312 -24.34 -0.35 9.91
C THR A 312 -24.95 0.46 11.06
N PRO A 313 -26.06 0.00 11.68
CA PRO A 313 -26.72 -1.30 11.53
C PRO A 313 -27.85 -1.32 10.48
N ALA A 314 -27.78 -0.53 9.41
CA ALA A 314 -28.87 -0.45 8.44
C ALA A 314 -29.11 -1.78 7.70
N ALA A 315 -30.37 -2.09 7.43
CA ALA A 315 -30.77 -3.26 6.66
C ALA A 315 -30.08 -3.25 5.27
N GLY A 316 -29.54 -4.40 4.85
CA GLY A 316 -28.87 -4.56 3.56
C GLY A 316 -27.39 -4.12 3.53
N ARG A 317 -26.87 -3.50 4.60
CA ARG A 317 -25.42 -3.25 4.79
C ARG A 317 -24.76 -2.51 3.61
N ALA A 318 -25.49 -1.62 2.94
CA ALA A 318 -25.03 -0.95 1.73
C ALA A 318 -23.76 -0.09 2.00
N PRO A 319 -22.87 0.09 1.01
CA PRO A 319 -21.76 1.04 1.12
C PRO A 319 -22.24 2.44 1.47
N VAL A 320 -21.55 3.08 2.40
CA VAL A 320 -21.83 4.45 2.83
C VAL A 320 -21.78 5.40 1.63
N GLN A 321 -22.83 6.21 1.46
CA GLN A 321 -22.93 7.19 0.38
C GLN A 321 -22.69 8.65 0.85
N SER A 322 -22.47 8.86 2.14
CA SER A 322 -22.03 10.13 2.73
C SER A 322 -21.34 9.89 4.08
N LEU A 323 -20.30 10.65 4.39
CA LEU A 323 -19.55 10.52 5.64
C LEU A 323 -19.53 11.86 6.37
N SER A 324 -19.71 11.84 7.69
CA SER A 324 -19.37 12.94 8.59
C SER A 324 -18.76 12.37 9.86
N ALA A 325 -17.44 12.23 9.86
CA ALA A 325 -16.69 11.58 10.94
C ALA A 325 -15.25 12.10 10.95
N ASN A 326 -14.59 12.07 12.11
CA ASN A 326 -13.17 12.40 12.26
C ASN A 326 -12.75 13.80 11.75
N GLY A 327 -13.69 14.76 11.73
CA GLY A 327 -13.44 16.10 11.16
C GLY A 327 -13.46 16.15 9.63
N VAL A 328 -13.93 15.08 8.99
CA VAL A 328 -14.09 14.94 7.54
C VAL A 328 -15.58 14.85 7.19
N THR A 329 -15.98 15.56 6.14
CA THR A 329 -17.27 15.36 5.47
C THR A 329 -17.03 14.94 4.03
N ILE A 330 -17.69 13.87 3.57
CA ILE A 330 -17.67 13.39 2.18
C ILE A 330 -19.11 13.32 1.69
N THR A 331 -19.39 14.02 0.60
CA THR A 331 -20.70 14.00 -0.07
C THR A 331 -20.52 13.57 -1.51
N LEU A 332 -21.19 12.48 -1.88
CA LEU A 332 -21.17 11.95 -3.25
C LEU A 332 -22.18 12.70 -4.13
N GLY A 333 -21.75 13.05 -5.34
CA GLY A 333 -22.54 13.75 -6.33
C GLY A 333 -22.94 12.88 -7.52
N ALA A 334 -23.18 13.53 -8.66
CA ALA A 334 -23.54 12.87 -9.90
C ALA A 334 -22.43 11.94 -10.41
N LYS A 335 -22.84 10.82 -11.00
CA LYS A 335 -21.98 9.83 -11.66
C LYS A 335 -22.26 9.83 -13.15
N THR A 336 -21.21 9.76 -13.96
CA THR A 336 -21.27 9.62 -15.42
C THR A 336 -20.32 8.50 -15.85
N ALA A 337 -20.32 8.17 -17.14
CA ALA A 337 -19.37 7.19 -17.69
C ALA A 337 -17.90 7.62 -17.54
N THR A 338 -17.63 8.93 -17.43
CA THR A 338 -16.28 9.51 -17.41
C THR A 338 -15.85 9.98 -16.02
N GLY A 339 -16.77 10.11 -15.07
CA GLY A 339 -16.39 10.38 -13.70
C GLY A 339 -17.52 10.52 -12.69
N ALA A 340 -17.15 10.69 -11.42
CA ALA A 340 -18.08 10.90 -10.32
C ALA A 340 -17.67 12.11 -9.48
N ALA A 341 -18.61 13.04 -9.26
CA ALA A 341 -18.37 14.21 -8.43
C ALA A 341 -18.35 13.82 -6.94
N VAL A 342 -17.38 14.32 -6.19
CA VAL A 342 -17.26 14.14 -4.73
C VAL A 342 -16.86 15.46 -4.10
N THR A 343 -17.63 15.94 -3.14
CA THR A 343 -17.28 17.10 -2.32
C THR A 343 -16.73 16.63 -0.99
N ILE A 344 -15.55 17.11 -0.63
CA ILE A 344 -14.82 16.70 0.55
C ILE A 344 -14.39 17.93 1.33
N THR A 345 -14.62 17.92 2.63
CA THR A 345 -14.09 18.92 3.58
C THR A 345 -13.36 18.18 4.69
N SER A 346 -12.22 18.69 5.13
CA SER A 346 -11.43 18.16 6.23
C SER A 346 -10.79 19.29 7.04
N ASP A 347 -10.82 19.19 8.36
CA ASP A 347 -10.14 20.11 9.27
C ASP A 347 -8.62 19.85 9.39
N ILE A 348 -8.11 18.80 8.71
CA ILE A 348 -6.72 18.33 8.83
C ILE A 348 -5.70 19.44 8.59
N THR A 349 -5.99 20.40 7.71
CA THR A 349 -5.09 21.52 7.40
C THR A 349 -4.82 22.43 8.59
N THR A 350 -5.70 22.42 9.59
CA THR A 350 -5.60 23.23 10.82
C THR A 350 -5.21 22.42 12.05
N ARG A 351 -5.15 21.08 11.93
CA ARG A 351 -4.73 20.21 13.04
C ARG A 351 -3.23 20.32 13.28
N CYS A 352 -2.83 20.07 14.52
CA CYS A 352 -1.41 19.97 14.86
C CYS A 352 -0.81 18.69 14.28
N VAL A 353 0.44 18.78 13.81
CA VAL A 353 1.22 17.60 13.43
C VAL A 353 1.50 16.72 14.65
N SER A 354 1.78 15.43 14.43
CA SER A 354 2.11 14.48 15.49
C SER A 354 3.16 15.04 16.46
N GLY A 355 2.93 14.84 17.76
CA GLY A 355 3.76 15.39 18.84
C GLY A 355 3.39 16.80 19.30
N TYR A 356 2.47 17.48 18.62
CA TYR A 356 1.96 18.80 19.02
C TYR A 356 0.46 18.76 19.35
N VAL A 357 0.05 19.67 20.23
CA VAL A 357 -1.33 19.87 20.66
C VAL A 357 -1.68 21.35 20.63
N TRP A 358 -2.97 21.69 20.59
CA TRP A 358 -3.38 23.08 20.75
C TRP A 358 -2.99 23.62 22.13
N ARG A 359 -2.44 24.84 22.15
CA ARG A 359 -1.95 25.52 23.35
C ARG A 359 -3.08 25.81 24.34
N GLU A 360 -4.25 26.18 23.82
CA GLU A 360 -5.46 26.42 24.62
C GLU A 360 -5.26 27.43 25.76
N ALA A 361 -4.49 28.49 25.52
CA ALA A 361 -4.42 29.62 26.46
C ALA A 361 -5.80 30.28 26.67
N ARG A 362 -6.68 30.13 25.67
CA ARG A 362 -8.14 30.28 25.76
C ARG A 362 -8.81 29.25 24.84
N SER A 363 -10.14 29.14 24.88
CA SER A 363 -10.90 28.15 24.07
C SER A 363 -10.65 28.24 22.55
N THR A 364 -10.38 29.43 22.03
CA THR A 364 -10.10 29.69 20.61
C THR A 364 -8.61 29.73 20.25
N ASP A 365 -7.71 29.52 21.20
CA ASP A 365 -6.27 29.50 20.94
C ASP A 365 -5.82 28.13 20.41
N LYS A 366 -5.57 28.08 19.10
CA LYS A 366 -5.22 26.87 18.35
C LYS A 366 -3.76 26.82 17.90
N VAL A 367 -2.90 27.62 18.53
CA VAL A 367 -1.45 27.56 18.31
C VAL A 367 -0.93 26.18 18.73
N CYS A 368 -0.12 25.56 17.87
CA CYS A 368 0.38 24.21 18.12
C CYS A 368 1.67 24.26 18.94
N VAL A 369 1.65 23.59 20.09
CA VAL A 369 2.75 23.55 21.07
C VAL A 369 2.97 22.14 21.58
N THR A 370 4.05 21.92 22.32
CA THR A 370 4.28 20.62 22.95
C THR A 370 3.23 20.36 24.05
N PRO A 371 2.95 19.08 24.39
CA PRO A 371 2.09 18.76 25.54
C PRO A 371 2.54 19.42 26.84
N ALA A 372 3.86 19.50 27.09
CA ALA A 372 4.42 20.16 28.26
C ALA A 372 4.08 21.66 28.29
N THR A 373 4.18 22.35 27.14
CA THR A 373 3.79 23.76 27.03
C THR A 373 2.30 23.96 27.27
N ARG A 374 1.42 23.07 26.78
CA ARG A 374 -0.03 23.14 27.05
C ARG A 374 -0.32 22.99 28.55
N SER A 375 0.33 22.03 29.22
CA SER A 375 0.21 21.86 30.68
C SER A 375 0.69 23.10 31.45
N GLN A 376 1.80 23.70 31.02
CA GLN A 376 2.31 24.95 31.59
C GLN A 376 1.30 26.10 31.43
N VAL A 377 0.73 26.26 30.24
CA VAL A 377 -0.27 27.29 29.94
C VAL A 377 -1.54 27.10 30.78
N ALA A 378 -1.99 25.86 30.96
CA ALA A 378 -3.13 25.55 31.82
C ALA A 378 -2.84 25.90 33.29
N TYR A 379 -1.64 25.60 33.78
CA TYR A 379 -1.22 26.01 35.12
C TYR A 379 -1.19 27.53 35.27
N ASP A 380 -0.59 28.25 34.32
CA ASP A 380 -0.54 29.71 34.32
C ASP A 380 -1.95 30.33 34.35
N ASN A 381 -2.90 29.76 33.60
CA ASN A 381 -4.31 30.16 33.66
C ASN A 381 -4.94 29.89 35.03
N SER A 382 -4.65 28.74 35.66
CA SER A 382 -5.23 28.39 36.97
C SER A 382 -4.77 29.28 38.13
N VAL A 383 -3.59 29.90 38.00
CA VAL A 383 -3.00 30.75 39.03
C VAL A 383 -3.05 32.24 38.66
N ALA A 384 -3.71 32.62 37.56
CA ALA A 384 -3.73 33.99 37.04
C ALA A 384 -4.11 35.02 38.11
N ALA A 385 -5.19 34.78 38.87
CA ALA A 385 -5.66 35.67 39.93
C ALA A 385 -4.63 35.87 41.07
N SER A 386 -3.80 34.86 41.34
CA SER A 386 -2.75 34.95 42.38
C SER A 386 -1.55 35.81 41.96
N ARG A 387 -1.44 36.12 40.66
CA ARG A 387 -0.33 36.90 40.08
C ARG A 387 -0.77 38.30 39.61
N TRP A 388 -2.03 38.64 39.83
CA TRP A 388 -2.57 39.98 39.59
C TRP A 388 -2.55 40.83 40.86
N THR A 389 -2.34 42.13 40.66
CA THR A 389 -2.52 43.17 41.67
C THR A 389 -3.20 44.37 41.02
N ASN A 390 -3.88 45.19 41.82
CA ASN A 390 -4.27 46.52 41.37
C ASN A 390 -3.01 47.38 41.21
N GLY A 391 -2.87 48.05 40.07
CA GLY A 391 -1.69 48.86 39.77
C GLY A 391 -1.85 49.78 38.56
N ALA A 392 -0.72 50.26 38.04
CA ALA A 392 -0.65 51.26 36.96
C ALA A 392 -1.33 50.83 35.65
N TYR A 393 -1.54 49.52 35.45
CA TYR A 393 -2.16 48.95 34.25
C TYR A 393 -3.55 48.35 34.54
N GLY A 394 -4.19 48.78 35.64
CA GLY A 394 -5.50 48.30 36.06
C GLY A 394 -5.44 47.09 37.01
N PRO A 395 -6.57 46.36 37.19
CA PRO A 395 -6.69 45.30 38.19
C PRO A 395 -5.89 44.03 37.86
N HIS A 396 -5.48 43.86 36.61
CA HIS A 396 -4.65 42.73 36.16
C HIS A 396 -3.17 43.13 36.00
N THR A 397 -2.70 44.13 36.75
CA THR A 397 -1.27 44.48 36.77
C THR A 397 -0.48 43.30 37.34
N CYS A 398 0.63 42.90 36.72
CA CYS A 398 1.43 41.78 37.23
C CYS A 398 2.18 42.14 38.52
N VAL A 399 2.21 41.20 39.47
CA VAL A 399 3.10 41.27 40.63
C VAL A 399 4.57 41.27 40.21
N SER A 400 5.46 41.80 41.07
CA SER A 400 6.89 41.91 40.78
C SER A 400 7.51 40.57 40.37
N GLY A 401 8.33 40.58 39.31
CA GLY A 401 8.96 39.38 38.73
C GLY A 401 8.13 38.70 37.62
N TYR A 402 6.91 39.17 37.34
CA TYR A 402 6.04 38.66 36.28
C TYR A 402 5.71 39.72 35.23
N VAL A 403 5.36 39.26 34.04
CA VAL A 403 4.92 40.06 32.89
C VAL A 403 3.70 39.40 32.24
N TRP A 404 2.88 40.15 31.50
CA TRP A 404 1.79 39.56 30.74
C TRP A 404 2.33 38.56 29.71
N ARG A 405 1.66 37.40 29.59
CA ARG A 405 2.05 36.31 28.68
C ARG A 405 1.95 36.72 27.22
N GLU A 406 0.96 37.55 26.89
CA GLU A 406 0.75 38.09 25.54
C GLU A 406 0.72 37.02 24.44
N ALA A 407 0.15 35.85 24.74
CA ALA A 407 -0.01 34.75 23.78
C ALA A 407 -0.93 35.15 22.61
N PHE A 408 -1.85 36.08 22.85
CA PHE A 408 -2.75 36.69 21.89
C PHE A 408 -3.14 38.10 22.37
N SER A 409 -3.80 38.89 21.52
CA SER A 409 -4.28 40.23 21.91
C SER A 409 -5.26 40.16 23.08
N GLY A 410 -4.93 40.85 24.17
CA GLY A 410 -5.70 40.84 25.42
C GLY A 410 -5.36 39.70 26.39
N ASP A 411 -4.29 38.96 26.18
CA ASP A 411 -3.81 37.95 27.13
C ASP A 411 -2.99 38.58 28.27
N ASP A 412 -3.64 38.82 29.40
CA ASP A 412 -3.11 39.46 30.60
C ASP A 412 -2.72 38.47 31.72
N VAL A 413 -2.64 37.18 31.41
CA VAL A 413 -2.14 36.17 32.36
C VAL A 413 -0.67 36.45 32.67
N CYS A 414 -0.36 36.67 33.95
CA CYS A 414 0.99 37.00 34.39
C CYS A 414 1.89 35.75 34.48
N VAL A 415 3.02 35.77 33.76
CA VAL A 415 4.01 34.70 33.63
C VAL A 415 5.42 35.26 33.74
N THR A 416 6.43 34.39 33.83
CA THR A 416 7.84 34.81 33.79
C THR A 416 8.21 35.36 32.41
N THR A 417 9.28 36.16 32.33
CA THR A 417 9.80 36.64 31.04
C THR A 417 10.13 35.51 30.07
N ALA A 418 10.66 34.39 30.58
CA ALA A 418 10.93 33.20 29.76
C ALA A 418 9.65 32.59 29.15
N GLN A 419 8.56 32.51 29.91
CA GLN A 419 7.27 32.01 29.43
C GLN A 419 6.62 32.95 28.41
N ARG A 420 6.75 34.28 28.57
CA ARG A 420 6.33 35.25 27.54
C ARG A 420 7.11 35.06 26.24
N THR A 421 8.43 34.89 26.31
CA THR A 421 9.27 34.59 25.14
C THR A 421 8.88 33.26 24.49
N GLN A 422 8.56 32.23 25.29
CA GLN A 422 8.06 30.94 24.80
C GLN A 422 6.74 31.12 24.04
N ALA A 423 5.77 31.87 24.58
CA ALA A 423 4.48 32.10 23.92
C ALA A 423 4.64 32.81 22.56
N SER A 424 5.53 33.80 22.48
CA SER A 424 5.87 34.47 21.21
C SER A 424 6.54 33.51 20.21
N SER A 425 7.48 32.69 20.68
CA SER A 425 8.16 31.68 19.84
C SER A 425 7.19 30.62 19.32
N ASP A 426 6.20 30.22 20.13
CA ASP A 426 5.17 29.28 19.73
C ASP A 426 4.24 29.85 18.66
N ASN A 427 3.89 31.14 18.76
CA ASN A 427 3.13 31.83 17.72
C ASN A 427 3.91 31.85 16.40
N ALA A 428 5.21 32.17 16.45
CA ALA A 428 6.07 32.18 15.26
C ALA A 428 6.23 30.80 14.62
N ALA A 429 6.26 29.74 15.44
CA ALA A 429 6.43 28.36 14.97
C ALA A 429 5.11 27.66 14.56
N HIS A 430 3.95 28.28 14.78
CA HIS A 430 2.65 27.64 14.52
C HIS A 430 2.52 27.07 13.10
N ALA A 431 2.92 27.85 12.08
CA ALA A 431 2.78 27.47 10.68
C ALA A 431 3.55 26.17 10.33
N SER A 432 4.69 25.91 10.98
CA SER A 432 5.46 24.67 10.77
C SER A 432 4.92 23.48 11.58
N ARG A 433 3.97 23.71 12.50
CA ARG A 433 3.42 22.71 13.43
C ARG A 433 1.96 22.34 13.13
N VAL A 434 1.35 22.92 12.09
CA VAL A 434 0.00 22.58 11.60
C VAL A 434 0.04 21.80 10.29
N ASN A 435 -1.09 21.29 9.81
CA ASN A 435 -1.28 20.59 8.54
C ASN A 435 -0.50 19.26 8.40
N PRO A 436 -0.92 18.19 9.09
CA PRO A 436 -0.34 16.86 8.94
C PRO A 436 -0.47 16.31 7.52
N ALA A 437 -1.48 16.73 6.75
CA ALA A 437 -1.71 16.22 5.40
C ALA A 437 -0.55 16.48 4.43
N ARG A 438 0.26 17.52 4.67
CA ARG A 438 1.48 17.78 3.87
C ARG A 438 2.57 16.72 4.02
N LEU A 439 2.46 15.86 5.04
CA LEU A 439 3.40 14.79 5.36
C LEU A 439 2.88 13.42 4.91
N VAL A 440 1.71 13.36 4.28
CA VAL A 440 1.07 12.10 3.88
C VAL A 440 1.51 11.72 2.47
N PHE A 441 2.25 10.62 2.38
CA PHE A 441 2.66 10.05 1.09
C PHE A 441 1.96 8.71 0.80
N GLY A 442 1.06 8.25 1.68
CA GLY A 442 0.24 7.05 1.52
C GLY A 442 1.03 5.74 1.71
N PRO A 443 0.64 4.62 1.08
CA PRO A 443 1.28 3.32 1.30
C PRO A 443 2.73 3.24 0.81
N ASN A 444 3.16 4.17 -0.05
CA ASN A 444 4.53 4.26 -0.55
C ASN A 444 5.34 5.36 0.19
N THR A 445 4.92 5.78 1.38
CA THR A 445 5.63 6.82 2.14
C THR A 445 7.08 6.41 2.37
N CYS A 446 8.04 7.27 2.06
CA CYS A 446 9.44 6.99 2.35
C CYS A 446 9.78 7.22 3.82
N VAL A 447 10.71 6.44 4.36
CA VAL A 447 11.28 6.72 5.69
C VAL A 447 12.06 8.04 5.66
N SER A 448 12.26 8.65 6.84
CA SER A 448 12.97 9.92 6.97
C SER A 448 14.34 9.90 6.26
N GLY A 449 14.63 10.96 5.49
CA GLY A 449 15.84 11.08 4.68
C GLY A 449 15.74 10.53 3.26
N TYR A 450 14.63 9.88 2.91
CA TYR A 450 14.36 9.37 1.57
C TYR A 450 13.18 10.11 0.91
N THR A 451 13.12 10.04 -0.42
CA THR A 451 12.06 10.60 -1.26
C THR A 451 11.81 9.66 -2.44
N TRP A 452 10.63 9.75 -3.07
CA TRP A 452 10.38 9.05 -4.33
C TRP A 452 11.40 9.42 -5.40
N ARG A 453 11.84 8.41 -6.15
CA ARG A 453 12.80 8.52 -7.24
C ARG A 453 12.21 9.26 -8.44
N GLU A 454 10.94 9.05 -8.73
CA GLU A 454 10.21 9.74 -9.81
C GLU A 454 10.88 9.62 -11.18
N ALA A 455 11.43 8.44 -11.49
CA ALA A 455 11.89 8.14 -12.85
C ALA A 455 10.74 8.23 -13.87
N ASP A 456 9.52 7.92 -13.44
CA ASP A 456 8.26 8.37 -14.06
C ASP A 456 7.18 8.64 -13.01
N LEU A 457 5.95 8.90 -13.45
CA LEU A 457 4.82 9.20 -12.55
C LEU A 457 4.38 8.01 -11.68
N SER A 458 4.84 6.79 -11.94
CA SER A 458 4.49 5.59 -11.15
C SER A 458 5.68 5.03 -10.37
N ASP A 459 6.82 5.72 -10.41
CA ASP A 459 8.05 5.31 -9.74
C ASP A 459 8.15 5.90 -8.33
N TYR A 460 7.54 5.20 -7.39
CA TYR A 460 7.58 5.55 -5.96
C TYR A 460 8.76 4.92 -5.20
N VAL A 461 9.78 4.39 -5.90
CA VAL A 461 10.95 3.81 -5.24
C VAL A 461 11.63 4.87 -4.37
N CYS A 462 11.84 4.57 -3.10
CA CYS A 462 12.46 5.50 -2.16
C CYS A 462 13.99 5.55 -2.33
N VAL A 463 14.50 6.74 -2.61
CA VAL A 463 15.92 7.04 -2.83
C VAL A 463 16.35 8.30 -2.09
N THR A 464 17.64 8.59 -2.07
CA THR A 464 18.13 9.83 -1.46
C THR A 464 17.70 11.06 -2.27
N PRO A 465 17.59 12.26 -1.67
CA PRO A 465 17.32 13.49 -2.42
C PRO A 465 18.33 13.73 -3.56
N ALA A 466 19.60 13.40 -3.36
CA ALA A 466 20.62 13.50 -4.40
C ALA A 466 20.32 12.58 -5.60
N THR A 467 19.92 11.32 -5.33
CA THR A 467 19.50 10.39 -6.38
C THR A 467 18.26 10.88 -7.13
N ARG A 468 17.25 11.45 -6.43
CA ARG A 468 16.08 12.05 -7.10
C ARG A 468 16.48 13.20 -8.02
N SER A 469 17.34 14.11 -7.56
CA SER A 469 17.85 15.21 -8.40
C SER A 469 18.61 14.68 -9.62
N GLN A 470 19.40 13.62 -9.45
CA GLN A 470 20.10 12.96 -10.55
C GLN A 470 19.14 12.36 -11.57
N VAL A 471 18.13 11.62 -11.11
CA VAL A 471 17.10 11.01 -11.97
C VAL A 471 16.32 12.07 -12.76
N SER A 472 15.97 13.19 -12.11
CA SER A 472 15.34 14.33 -12.78
C SER A 472 16.23 14.92 -13.88
N ALA A 473 17.54 15.08 -13.62
CA ALA A 473 18.49 15.53 -14.63
C ALA A 473 18.61 14.54 -15.79
N ASP A 474 18.64 13.23 -15.51
CA ASP A 474 18.65 12.19 -16.55
C ASP A 474 17.40 12.21 -17.42
N ASN A 475 16.21 12.37 -16.81
CA ASN A 475 14.95 12.51 -17.53
C ASN A 475 14.96 13.77 -18.42
N SER A 476 15.49 14.90 -17.93
CA SER A 476 15.60 16.13 -18.71
C SER A 476 16.54 16.02 -19.92
N ALA A 477 17.56 15.15 -19.81
CA ALA A 477 18.55 14.93 -20.86
C ALA A 477 18.17 13.81 -21.84
N ALA A 478 17.08 13.07 -21.60
CA ALA A 478 16.74 11.84 -22.33
C ALA A 478 16.76 12.04 -23.85
N ALA A 479 16.05 13.05 -24.36
CA ALA A 479 15.98 13.33 -25.80
C ALA A 479 17.34 13.64 -26.44
N SER A 480 18.28 14.25 -25.70
CA SER A 480 19.64 14.54 -26.19
C SER A 480 20.55 13.32 -26.24
N ARG A 481 20.18 12.24 -25.56
CA ARG A 481 20.96 10.98 -25.46
C ARG A 481 20.34 9.84 -26.27
N TRP A 482 19.23 10.11 -26.96
CA TRP A 482 18.62 9.19 -27.89
C TRP A 482 19.10 9.41 -29.33
N THR A 483 19.13 8.32 -30.09
CA THR A 483 19.34 8.30 -31.53
C THR A 483 18.49 7.20 -32.15
N ASN A 484 18.19 7.32 -33.44
CA ASN A 484 17.57 6.22 -34.16
C ASN A 484 18.62 5.14 -34.42
N GLY A 485 18.34 3.91 -33.99
CA GLY A 485 19.30 2.81 -34.12
C GLY A 485 18.67 1.43 -34.02
N ALA A 486 19.52 0.44 -33.75
CA ALA A 486 19.16 -0.99 -33.75
C ALA A 486 18.04 -1.36 -32.75
N TYR A 487 17.82 -0.53 -31.72
CA TYR A 487 16.81 -0.75 -30.68
C TYR A 487 15.62 0.22 -30.80
N GLY A 488 15.43 0.83 -31.98
CA GLY A 488 14.38 1.79 -32.25
C GLY A 488 14.80 3.25 -32.00
N PRO A 489 13.82 4.17 -31.89
CA PRO A 489 14.09 5.62 -31.82
C PRO A 489 14.74 6.09 -30.53
N HIS A 490 14.67 5.28 -29.46
CA HIS A 490 15.30 5.56 -28.17
C HIS A 490 16.60 4.79 -27.99
N THR A 491 17.30 4.43 -29.08
CA THR A 491 18.64 3.82 -28.97
C THR A 491 19.59 4.80 -28.32
N CYS A 492 20.40 4.36 -27.36
CA CYS A 492 21.35 5.26 -26.69
C CYS A 492 22.52 5.65 -27.60
N VAL A 493 22.92 6.91 -27.52
CA VAL A 493 24.19 7.38 -28.10
C VAL A 493 25.39 6.70 -27.43
N SER A 494 26.53 6.65 -28.13
CA SER A 494 27.75 5.99 -27.64
C SER A 494 28.15 6.50 -26.24
N GLY A 495 28.48 5.56 -25.34
CA GLY A 495 28.83 5.83 -23.94
C GLY A 495 27.65 5.76 -22.95
N TYR A 496 26.42 5.55 -23.44
CA TYR A 496 25.23 5.42 -22.60
C TYR A 496 24.52 4.08 -22.80
N VAL A 497 23.73 3.70 -21.80
CA VAL A 497 22.85 2.52 -21.78
C VAL A 497 21.48 2.91 -21.23
N TRP A 498 20.42 2.15 -21.53
CA TRP A 498 19.13 2.36 -20.87
C TRP A 498 19.26 2.21 -19.35
N ARG A 499 18.61 3.10 -18.61
CA ARG A 499 18.60 3.10 -17.15
C ARG A 499 17.94 1.85 -16.59
N GLU A 500 16.91 1.34 -17.26
CA GLU A 500 16.24 0.09 -16.92
C GLU A 500 15.82 0.01 -15.44
N ALA A 501 15.40 1.13 -14.86
CA ALA A 501 14.83 1.13 -13.50
C ALA A 501 13.54 0.28 -13.43
N PHE A 502 12.86 0.09 -14.56
CA PHE A 502 11.72 -0.79 -14.76
C PHE A 502 11.57 -1.10 -16.26
N PRO A 503 10.77 -2.10 -16.66
CA PRO A 503 10.51 -2.35 -18.08
C PRO A 503 9.89 -1.13 -18.76
N GLY A 504 10.50 -0.72 -19.88
CA GLY A 504 10.16 0.50 -20.62
C GLY A 504 10.91 1.76 -20.17
N ASP A 505 11.81 1.68 -19.17
CA ASP A 505 12.69 2.79 -18.82
C ASP A 505 13.90 2.87 -19.77
N ASP A 506 13.71 3.56 -20.88
CA ASP A 506 14.69 3.75 -21.95
C ASP A 506 15.48 5.07 -21.84
N VAL A 507 15.43 5.75 -20.68
CA VAL A 507 16.25 6.92 -20.41
C VAL A 507 17.73 6.52 -20.44
N CYS A 508 18.50 7.14 -21.33
CA CYS A 508 19.91 6.82 -21.50
C CYS A 508 20.77 7.46 -20.41
N VAL A 509 21.50 6.60 -19.67
CA VAL A 509 22.35 6.93 -18.53
C VAL A 509 23.69 6.19 -18.64
N THR A 510 24.65 6.53 -17.79
CA THR A 510 25.90 5.78 -17.68
C THR A 510 25.66 4.38 -17.10
N THR A 511 26.58 3.45 -17.33
CA THR A 511 26.52 2.11 -16.74
C THR A 511 26.45 2.15 -15.21
N ALA A 512 27.14 3.09 -14.57
CA ALA A 512 27.09 3.27 -13.12
C ALA A 512 25.69 3.67 -12.62
N GLN A 513 25.00 4.55 -13.35
CA GLN A 513 23.62 4.96 -13.02
C GLN A 513 22.61 3.83 -13.23
N ARG A 514 22.78 2.97 -14.26
CA ARG A 514 21.97 1.75 -14.42
C ARG A 514 22.15 0.80 -13.24
N SER A 515 23.40 0.57 -12.80
CA SER A 515 23.68 -0.23 -11.60
C SER A 515 23.08 0.39 -10.33
N GLN A 516 23.12 1.72 -10.19
CA GLN A 516 22.49 2.44 -9.09
C GLN A 516 20.96 2.24 -9.08
N ALA A 517 20.30 2.33 -10.24
CA ALA A 517 18.85 2.11 -10.35
C ALA A 517 18.44 0.70 -9.92
N ALA A 518 19.22 -0.32 -10.29
CA ALA A 518 19.01 -1.70 -9.84
C ALA A 518 19.22 -1.86 -8.32
N ALA A 519 20.25 -1.23 -7.76
CA ALA A 519 20.50 -1.23 -6.31
C ALA A 519 19.37 -0.52 -5.53
N ASP A 520 18.85 0.58 -6.07
CA ASP A 520 17.72 1.30 -5.47
C ASP A 520 16.45 0.47 -5.45
N ASN A 521 16.17 -0.27 -6.52
CA ASN A 521 15.04 -1.21 -6.57
C ASN A 521 15.18 -2.31 -5.50
N ALA A 522 16.37 -2.89 -5.35
CA ALA A 522 16.63 -3.95 -4.37
C ALA A 522 16.51 -3.45 -2.92
N ALA A 523 16.89 -2.20 -2.66
CA ALA A 523 16.80 -1.59 -1.35
C ALA A 523 15.43 -0.99 -1.01
N ALA A 524 14.52 -0.88 -1.99
CA ALA A 524 13.25 -0.17 -1.86
C ALA A 524 12.40 -0.64 -0.66
N PRO A 525 12.24 -1.95 -0.37
CA PRO A 525 11.41 -2.40 0.77
C PRO A 525 11.90 -1.89 2.13
N GLY A 526 13.21 -1.70 2.30
CA GLY A 526 13.79 -1.17 3.53
C GLY A 526 13.72 0.36 3.67
N ARG A 527 13.22 1.06 2.64
CA ARG A 527 13.17 2.53 2.58
C ARG A 527 11.74 3.08 2.55
N VAL A 528 10.74 2.20 2.56
CA VAL A 528 9.32 2.55 2.70
C VAL A 528 8.94 2.47 4.17
N ALA A 529 8.21 3.47 4.66
CA ALA A 529 7.60 3.47 5.98
C ALA A 529 6.52 2.38 6.02
N VAL A 530 6.65 1.46 6.96
CA VAL A 530 5.65 0.42 7.22
C VAL A 530 4.74 0.93 8.34
N PRO A 531 3.40 0.76 8.23
CA PRO A 531 2.46 1.06 9.30
C PRO A 531 2.76 0.36 10.62
#